data_AF-A0A3D8MU59-F1
#
_entry.id   AF-A0A3D8MU59-F1
#
_cell.length_a   1.000
_cell.length_b   1.000
_cell.length_c   1.000
_cell.angle_alpha   90.00
_cell.angle_beta   90.00
_cell.angle_gamma   90.00
#
_symmetry.space_group_name_H-M   'P 1'
#
loop_
_entity.id
_entity.type
_entity.pdbx_description
1 polymer ?
#
loop_
_entity_poly.entity_id
_entity_poly.type
_entity_poly.pdbx_seq_one_letter_code
_entity_poly.pdbx_strand_id
1 'polypeptide(L)'
;MQEVPDVCSLDVAQDCNLDEGSRIKVNNVEELAQVCEDACEEVYRLSFADLRELEELTGFSWLKRVEAVLYIRSLRSAHTLRGFDNLEYASSVVLERNFSLNTIDAFGSLREVNHLKLSLMDGIDSIQAFDHLEYLGPADDLGDDNLGFFLDGMNGITHLEGLHKVREAGFVVIRYNKNLESIDIMESVEEVRSLAIVHNPKVASLGEWPNLRRVHQGIQIEGAPNLRRCEVEALIDQLEERPPTVELSGLSDAPCD
;
A
#
# COMPACT_ATOMS: atom_id res chain seq x y z
N MET A 1 7.19 -27.51 -7.20
CA MET A 1 7.14 -26.63 -6.02
C MET A 1 8.55 -26.26 -5.70
N GLN A 2 8.86 -24.97 -5.78
CA GLN A 2 10.15 -24.43 -5.41
C GLN A 2 9.99 -23.74 -4.06
N GLU A 3 11.00 -23.84 -3.20
CA GLU A 3 11.02 -23.26 -1.86
C GLU A 3 12.11 -22.21 -1.78
N VAL A 4 11.93 -21.21 -0.90
CA VAL A 4 13.01 -20.27 -0.60
C VAL A 4 14.14 -21.01 0.11
N PRO A 5 15.41 -20.83 -0.29
CA PRO A 5 16.55 -21.46 0.37
C PRO A 5 16.66 -21.11 1.86
N ASP A 6 17.04 -22.08 2.70
CA ASP A 6 17.20 -21.91 4.15
C ASP A 6 18.13 -20.76 4.55
N VAL A 7 19.15 -20.48 3.72
CA VAL A 7 20.10 -19.38 3.92
C VAL A 7 19.41 -18.02 3.98
N CYS A 8 18.24 -17.88 3.37
CA CYS A 8 17.46 -16.67 3.45
C CYS A 8 16.97 -16.38 4.86
N SER A 9 16.73 -17.39 5.69
CA SER A 9 16.20 -17.23 7.05
C SER A 9 17.27 -16.88 8.10
N LEU A 10 18.50 -16.60 7.67
CA LEU A 10 19.59 -16.22 8.58
C LEU A 10 19.55 -14.72 8.85
N ASP A 11 19.57 -14.34 10.13
CA ASP A 11 19.71 -12.93 10.58
C ASP A 11 21.17 -12.45 10.47
N VAL A 12 21.82 -12.70 9.33
CA VAL A 12 23.21 -12.30 9.07
C VAL A 12 23.23 -11.48 7.80
N ALA A 13 23.58 -10.20 7.93
CA ALA A 13 23.77 -9.30 6.81
C ALA A 13 25.21 -8.78 6.75
N GLN A 14 25.66 -8.46 5.55
CA GLN A 14 26.99 -7.94 5.25
C GLN A 14 26.96 -6.43 4.98
N ASP A 15 28.14 -5.81 4.83
CA ASP A 15 28.25 -4.41 4.40
C ASP A 15 27.64 -4.20 3.02
N CYS A 16 26.73 -3.23 2.93
CA CYS A 16 25.89 -2.98 1.76
C CYS A 16 26.49 -1.96 0.79
N ASN A 17 26.37 -2.22 -0.51
CA ASN A 17 26.60 -1.21 -1.53
C ASN A 17 25.28 -0.49 -1.89
N LEU A 18 25.16 0.78 -1.49
CA LEU A 18 23.99 1.65 -1.70
C LEU A 18 24.11 2.53 -2.95
N ASP A 19 24.78 2.07 -4.00
CA ASP A 19 24.81 2.80 -5.27
C ASP A 19 23.37 3.00 -5.79
N GLU A 20 22.99 4.22 -6.20
CA GLU A 20 21.66 4.57 -6.74
C GLU A 20 21.27 3.79 -8.02
N GLY A 21 22.22 3.08 -8.61
CA GLY A 21 22.02 2.17 -9.74
C GLY A 21 21.83 0.71 -9.35
N SER A 22 22.13 0.32 -8.10
CA SER A 22 22.10 -1.06 -7.66
C SER A 22 20.68 -1.61 -7.69
N ARG A 23 20.55 -2.85 -8.16
CA ARG A 23 19.27 -3.54 -8.31
C ARG A 23 19.46 -5.03 -8.13
N ILE A 24 18.80 -5.57 -7.11
CA ILE A 24 18.61 -7.00 -6.93
C ILE A 24 17.29 -7.38 -7.59
N LYS A 25 17.34 -8.28 -8.58
CA LYS A 25 16.16 -8.77 -9.28
C LYS A 25 16.16 -10.30 -9.25
N VAL A 26 15.15 -10.85 -8.59
CA VAL A 26 14.87 -12.27 -8.50
C VAL A 26 13.74 -12.60 -9.47
N ASN A 27 14.05 -13.39 -10.49
CA ASN A 27 13.09 -13.83 -11.51
C ASN A 27 12.92 -15.36 -11.58
N ASN A 28 13.73 -16.09 -10.82
CA ASN A 28 13.65 -17.52 -10.60
C ASN A 28 14.13 -17.85 -9.18
N VAL A 29 13.80 -19.04 -8.67
CA VAL A 29 14.13 -19.42 -7.29
C VAL A 29 15.61 -19.77 -7.13
N GLU A 30 16.30 -20.17 -8.21
CA GLU A 30 17.73 -20.46 -8.18
C GLU A 30 18.58 -19.22 -7.84
N GLU A 31 18.11 -18.02 -8.20
CA GLU A 31 18.74 -16.74 -7.83
C GLU A 31 18.61 -16.40 -6.33
N LEU A 32 17.65 -16.98 -5.62
CA LEU A 32 17.40 -16.64 -4.21
C LEU A 32 18.56 -16.99 -3.30
N ALA A 33 19.24 -18.12 -3.55
CA ALA A 33 20.35 -18.55 -2.71
C ALA A 33 21.46 -17.50 -2.70
N GLN A 34 21.83 -16.98 -3.87
CA GLN A 34 22.86 -15.96 -4.00
C GLN A 34 22.44 -14.64 -3.34
N VAL A 35 21.18 -14.20 -3.54
CA VAL A 35 20.67 -12.97 -2.91
C VAL A 35 20.73 -13.05 -1.39
N CYS A 36 20.49 -14.22 -0.82
CA CYS A 36 20.50 -14.45 0.61
C CYS A 36 21.90 -14.69 1.18
N GLU A 37 22.83 -15.24 0.40
CA GLU A 37 24.25 -15.30 0.78
C GLU A 37 24.87 -13.89 0.81
N ASP A 38 24.46 -13.03 -0.11
CA ASP A 38 24.83 -11.60 -0.17
C ASP A 38 23.83 -10.71 0.60
N ALA A 39 23.18 -11.26 1.63
CA ALA A 39 22.17 -10.55 2.44
C ALA A 39 22.71 -9.23 2.98
N CYS A 40 21.86 -8.21 2.92
CA CYS A 40 22.26 -6.83 3.10
C CYS A 40 21.11 -6.03 3.71
N GLU A 41 21.32 -5.43 4.89
CA GLU A 41 20.22 -4.79 5.65
C GLU A 41 19.60 -3.59 4.90
N GLU A 42 20.33 -2.99 3.96
CA GLU A 42 19.91 -1.81 3.22
C GLU A 42 20.15 -1.98 1.73
N VAL A 43 19.10 -2.00 0.92
CA VAL A 43 19.20 -2.18 -0.54
C VAL A 43 18.61 -1.00 -1.28
N TYR A 44 19.15 -0.68 -2.45
CA TYR A 44 18.57 0.40 -3.24
C TYR A 44 17.27 -0.03 -3.94
N ARG A 45 17.32 -1.11 -4.74
CA ARG A 45 16.14 -1.71 -5.38
C ARG A 45 16.13 -3.23 -5.21
N LEU A 46 15.01 -3.77 -4.75
CA LEU A 46 14.78 -5.21 -4.65
C LEU A 46 13.49 -5.57 -5.39
N SER A 47 13.55 -6.56 -6.27
CA SER A 47 12.39 -6.97 -7.06
C SER A 47 12.26 -8.48 -7.16
N PHE A 48 11.07 -8.99 -6.87
CA PHE A 48 10.66 -10.38 -7.08
C PHE A 48 9.60 -10.39 -8.17
N ALA A 49 9.86 -11.09 -9.27
CA ALA A 49 8.97 -11.08 -10.42
C ALA A 49 8.86 -12.44 -11.07
N ASP A 50 7.63 -12.84 -11.42
CA ASP A 50 7.38 -13.99 -12.29
C ASP A 50 7.86 -15.35 -11.73
N LEU A 51 7.94 -15.50 -10.40
CA LEU A 51 8.23 -16.75 -9.70
C LEU A 51 7.00 -17.68 -9.73
N ARG A 52 6.93 -18.54 -10.75
CA ARG A 52 5.70 -19.29 -11.06
C ARG A 52 5.44 -20.49 -10.16
N GLU A 53 6.48 -21.09 -9.58
CA GLU A 53 6.36 -22.32 -8.80
C GLU A 53 6.65 -22.12 -7.30
N LEU A 54 6.89 -20.87 -6.90
CA LEU A 54 7.09 -20.50 -5.50
C LEU A 54 5.72 -20.41 -4.82
N GLU A 55 5.53 -21.19 -3.75
CA GLU A 55 4.27 -21.20 -2.98
C GLU A 55 4.25 -20.22 -1.82
N GLU A 56 5.43 -19.83 -1.35
CA GLU A 56 5.63 -18.88 -0.26
C GLU A 56 6.91 -18.11 -0.50
N LEU A 57 6.86 -16.78 -0.37
CA LEU A 57 8.06 -15.94 -0.28
C LEU A 57 8.35 -15.67 1.19
N THR A 58 9.50 -16.10 1.70
CA THR A 58 9.89 -16.01 3.12
C THR A 58 11.38 -15.66 3.28
N GLY A 59 11.85 -15.45 4.51
CA GLY A 59 13.28 -15.38 4.87
C GLY A 59 13.89 -13.98 4.99
N PHE A 60 13.39 -12.95 4.30
CA PHE A 60 14.05 -11.63 4.18
C PHE A 60 14.10 -10.75 5.44
N SER A 61 14.13 -11.33 6.64
CA SER A 61 14.09 -10.63 7.95
C SER A 61 15.37 -9.84 8.23
N TRP A 62 16.44 -10.04 7.47
CA TRP A 62 17.62 -9.19 7.52
C TRP A 62 17.40 -7.80 6.92
N LEU A 63 16.39 -7.62 6.06
CA LEU A 63 16.19 -6.36 5.33
C LEU A 63 15.50 -5.31 6.21
N LYS A 64 16.18 -4.18 6.45
CA LYS A 64 15.70 -3.04 7.25
C LYS A 64 15.30 -1.83 6.42
N ARG A 65 15.95 -1.61 5.27
CA ARG A 65 15.76 -0.40 4.47
C ARG A 65 15.76 -0.67 2.97
N VAL A 66 14.81 -0.06 2.27
CA VAL A 66 14.78 -0.03 0.79
C VAL A 66 14.75 1.41 0.29
N GLU A 67 15.85 1.87 -0.30
CA GLU A 67 16.00 3.29 -0.64
C GLU A 67 15.13 3.77 -1.81
N ALA A 68 14.87 2.90 -2.80
CA ALA A 68 14.06 3.27 -3.96
C ALA A 68 12.80 2.43 -4.10
N VAL A 69 12.89 1.11 -4.30
CA VAL A 69 11.68 0.29 -4.47
C VAL A 69 11.85 -1.17 -4.07
N LEU A 70 10.90 -1.66 -3.29
CA LEU A 70 10.58 -3.08 -3.13
C LEU A 70 9.41 -3.42 -4.06
N TYR A 71 9.66 -4.21 -5.10
CA TYR A 71 8.64 -4.54 -6.09
C TYR A 71 8.41 -6.05 -6.19
N ILE A 72 7.27 -6.51 -5.69
CA ILE A 72 6.86 -7.91 -5.69
C ILE A 72 5.68 -8.09 -6.64
N ARG A 73 5.89 -8.83 -7.74
CA ARG A 73 4.85 -8.98 -8.76
C ARG A 73 4.75 -10.39 -9.35
N SER A 74 3.56 -10.71 -9.83
CA SER A 74 3.30 -11.92 -10.61
C SER A 74 3.77 -13.22 -9.92
N LEU A 75 3.68 -13.32 -8.60
CA LEU A 75 3.95 -14.55 -7.86
C LEU A 75 2.76 -15.52 -8.01
N ARG A 76 2.73 -16.24 -9.13
CA ARG A 76 1.50 -16.92 -9.61
C ARG A 76 0.99 -18.04 -8.71
N SER A 77 1.87 -18.70 -7.98
CA SER A 77 1.51 -19.81 -7.09
C SER A 77 1.73 -19.47 -5.62
N ALA A 78 2.21 -18.26 -5.31
CA ALA A 78 2.46 -17.87 -3.94
C ALA A 78 1.14 -17.58 -3.27
N HIS A 79 0.90 -18.21 -2.12
CA HIS A 79 -0.26 -17.98 -1.27
C HIS A 79 0.07 -17.04 -0.10
N THR A 80 1.34 -17.06 0.34
CA THR A 80 1.80 -16.31 1.50
C THR A 80 3.04 -15.48 1.17
N LEU A 81 3.08 -14.27 1.68
CA LEU A 81 4.25 -13.39 1.74
C LEU A 81 4.68 -13.21 3.20
N ARG A 82 5.90 -13.63 3.54
CA ARG A 82 6.57 -13.51 4.85
C ARG A 82 7.98 -12.97 4.76
N GLY A 83 8.54 -12.55 5.89
CA GLY A 83 9.97 -12.29 6.07
C GLY A 83 10.37 -10.81 6.08
N PHE A 84 9.59 -9.88 5.54
CA PHE A 84 9.94 -8.45 5.58
C PHE A 84 9.58 -7.78 6.93
N ASP A 85 9.65 -8.53 8.03
CA ASP A 85 9.15 -8.09 9.34
C ASP A 85 10.02 -7.02 9.99
N ASN A 86 11.30 -6.98 9.66
CA ASN A 86 12.25 -5.98 10.16
C ASN A 86 12.43 -4.80 9.19
N LEU A 87 11.68 -4.74 8.08
CA LEU A 87 11.74 -3.61 7.16
C LEU A 87 11.13 -2.38 7.85
N GLU A 88 11.94 -1.40 8.19
CA GLU A 88 11.53 -0.19 8.94
C GLU A 88 11.14 0.96 8.00
N TYR A 89 11.83 1.07 6.86
CA TYR A 89 11.62 2.09 5.84
C TYR A 89 11.68 1.53 4.43
N ALA A 90 10.78 1.99 3.57
CA ALA A 90 10.93 1.81 2.13
C ALA A 90 10.43 3.04 1.39
N SER A 91 11.23 3.60 0.48
CA SER A 91 10.73 4.70 -0.35
C SER A 91 9.51 4.28 -1.17
N SER A 92 9.51 3.05 -1.70
CA SER A 92 8.32 2.49 -2.33
C SER A 92 8.16 1.00 -2.06
N VAL A 93 6.94 0.60 -1.72
CA VAL A 93 6.48 -0.79 -1.69
C VAL A 93 5.41 -0.97 -2.75
N VAL A 94 5.66 -1.86 -3.71
CA VAL A 94 4.70 -2.17 -4.78
C VAL A 94 4.43 -3.67 -4.79
N LEU A 95 3.18 -4.04 -4.51
CA LEU A 95 2.67 -5.39 -4.65
C LEU A 95 1.65 -5.42 -5.80
N GLU A 96 1.95 -6.14 -6.88
CA GLU A 96 1.12 -6.08 -8.10
C GLU A 96 0.93 -7.45 -8.76
N ARG A 97 -0.30 -7.77 -9.19
CA ARG A 97 -0.63 -9.00 -9.96
C ARG A 97 -0.26 -10.29 -9.23
N ASN A 98 -0.33 -10.29 -7.91
CA ASN A 98 -0.14 -11.48 -7.08
C ASN A 98 -1.50 -12.11 -6.75
N PHE A 99 -2.20 -12.59 -7.78
CA PHE A 99 -3.60 -13.01 -7.68
C PHE A 99 -3.87 -14.17 -6.72
N SER A 100 -2.87 -15.02 -6.46
CA SER A 100 -2.98 -16.19 -5.59
C SER A 100 -2.61 -15.89 -4.14
N LEU A 101 -1.98 -14.73 -3.86
CA LEU A 101 -1.66 -14.34 -2.49
C LEU A 101 -2.96 -14.12 -1.73
N ASN A 102 -3.09 -14.80 -0.60
CA ASN A 102 -4.19 -14.65 0.35
C ASN A 102 -3.73 -14.13 1.71
N THR A 103 -2.42 -14.18 1.99
CA THR A 103 -1.85 -13.72 3.26
C THR A 103 -0.61 -12.87 3.01
N ILE A 104 -0.59 -11.68 3.60
CA ILE A 104 0.62 -10.86 3.79
C ILE A 104 0.87 -10.85 5.29
N ASP A 105 1.91 -11.56 5.72
CA ASP A 105 2.37 -11.69 7.10
C ASP A 105 3.80 -11.20 7.13
N ALA A 106 3.92 -9.89 6.89
CA ALA A 106 5.16 -9.15 6.64
C ALA A 106 4.97 -7.69 7.09
N PHE A 107 6.04 -6.90 7.07
CA PHE A 107 6.00 -5.44 7.29
C PHE A 107 5.62 -4.99 8.71
N GLY A 108 5.70 -5.87 9.72
CA GLY A 108 5.35 -5.55 11.11
C GLY A 108 6.17 -4.40 11.74
N SER A 109 7.39 -4.14 11.25
CA SER A 109 8.22 -3.00 11.70
C SER A 109 8.14 -1.78 10.78
N LEU A 110 7.40 -1.84 9.69
CA LEU A 110 7.38 -0.78 8.68
C LEU A 110 6.64 0.44 9.22
N ARG A 111 7.34 1.56 9.34
CA ARG A 111 6.79 2.82 9.88
C ARG A 111 6.57 3.87 8.82
N GLU A 112 7.43 3.89 7.82
CA GLU A 112 7.49 4.96 6.84
C GLU A 112 7.59 4.39 5.42
N VAL A 113 6.66 4.80 4.57
CA VAL A 113 6.70 4.52 3.13
C VAL A 113 6.30 5.76 2.35
N ASN A 114 7.07 6.17 1.34
CA ASN A 114 6.65 7.30 0.51
C ASN A 114 5.59 6.90 -0.52
N HIS A 115 5.68 5.68 -1.08
CA HIS A 115 4.70 5.18 -2.06
C HIS A 115 4.33 3.71 -1.79
N LEU A 116 3.12 3.49 -1.30
CA LEU A 116 2.52 2.16 -1.13
C LEU A 116 1.50 1.90 -2.24
N LYS A 117 1.79 0.94 -3.11
CA LYS A 117 0.86 0.51 -4.17
C LYS A 117 0.52 -0.96 -4.04
N LEU A 118 -0.78 -1.23 -3.91
CA LEU A 118 -1.37 -2.56 -3.92
C LEU A 118 -2.32 -2.66 -5.10
N SER A 119 -2.08 -3.60 -6.01
CA SER A 119 -2.91 -3.70 -7.20
C SER A 119 -3.07 -5.11 -7.74
N LEU A 120 -4.29 -5.45 -8.15
CA LEU A 120 -4.60 -6.72 -8.82
C LEU A 120 -4.20 -7.93 -7.95
N MET A 121 -4.65 -7.95 -6.68
CA MET A 121 -4.40 -9.04 -5.72
C MET A 121 -5.74 -9.58 -5.19
N ASP A 122 -6.49 -10.24 -6.07
CA ASP A 122 -7.86 -10.70 -5.82
C ASP A 122 -8.01 -11.72 -4.66
N GLY A 123 -6.92 -12.39 -4.26
CA GLY A 123 -6.92 -13.32 -3.12
C GLY A 123 -6.79 -12.65 -1.75
N ILE A 124 -6.36 -11.38 -1.69
CA ILE A 124 -6.20 -10.63 -0.44
C ILE A 124 -7.53 -9.99 -0.03
N ASP A 125 -7.92 -10.23 1.21
CA ASP A 125 -9.12 -9.64 1.83
C ASP A 125 -8.81 -8.56 2.88
N SER A 126 -7.54 -8.38 3.24
CA SER A 126 -7.09 -7.48 4.30
C SER A 126 -5.71 -6.87 4.03
N ILE A 127 -5.47 -5.64 4.48
CA ILE A 127 -4.17 -4.96 4.41
C ILE A 127 -3.54 -4.72 5.80
N GLN A 128 -3.96 -5.48 6.82
CA GLN A 128 -3.50 -5.35 8.21
C GLN A 128 -1.99 -5.53 8.39
N ALA A 129 -1.27 -6.07 7.39
CA ALA A 129 0.19 -6.06 7.36
C ALA A 129 0.82 -4.66 7.48
N PHE A 130 0.06 -3.59 7.21
CA PHE A 130 0.54 -2.21 7.22
C PHE A 130 0.03 -1.39 8.43
N ASP A 131 -0.51 -2.05 9.45
CA ASP A 131 -1.14 -1.42 10.63
C ASP A 131 -0.18 -0.67 11.56
N HIS A 132 1.13 -0.76 11.29
CA HIS A 132 2.19 -0.03 11.98
C HIS A 132 2.69 1.22 11.24
N LEU A 133 2.22 1.47 10.01
CA LEU A 133 2.58 2.65 9.23
C LEU A 133 2.11 3.94 9.91
N GLU A 134 3.02 4.89 10.01
CA GLU A 134 2.78 6.21 10.61
C GLU A 134 2.82 7.32 9.55
N TYR A 135 3.53 7.11 8.44
CA TYR A 135 3.71 8.06 7.34
C TYR A 135 3.59 7.41 5.96
N LEU A 136 2.79 8.04 5.08
CA LEU A 136 2.48 7.58 3.72
C LEU A 136 2.72 8.67 2.66
N GLY A 137 3.96 9.09 2.51
CA GLY A 137 4.34 10.16 1.58
C GLY A 137 3.90 11.55 2.06
N PRO A 138 4.55 12.62 1.57
CA PRO A 138 4.34 13.96 2.11
C PRO A 138 3.00 14.55 1.68
N ALA A 139 2.23 15.09 2.63
CA ALA A 139 0.96 15.75 2.36
C ALA A 139 1.14 17.15 1.74
N ASP A 140 2.17 17.88 2.15
CA ASP A 140 2.43 19.28 1.82
C ASP A 140 3.40 19.50 0.62
N ASP A 141 4.15 18.48 0.23
CA ASP A 141 5.03 18.52 -0.94
C ASP A 141 4.21 18.51 -2.24
N LEU A 142 4.01 19.65 -2.86
CA LEU A 142 3.27 19.76 -4.13
C LEU A 142 4.14 19.49 -5.37
N GLY A 143 5.27 18.78 -5.22
CA GLY A 143 6.08 18.31 -6.33
C GLY A 143 5.35 17.33 -7.27
N ASP A 144 6.01 16.99 -8.38
CA ASP A 144 5.45 16.13 -9.45
C ASP A 144 5.36 14.63 -9.07
N ASP A 145 5.89 14.26 -7.90
CA ASP A 145 5.90 12.87 -7.46
C ASP A 145 4.56 12.47 -6.83
N ASN A 146 3.92 11.44 -7.41
CA ASN A 146 2.66 10.87 -6.91
C ASN A 146 2.90 9.90 -5.75
N LEU A 147 3.47 10.42 -4.66
CA LEU A 147 3.74 9.70 -3.42
C LEU A 147 2.47 9.57 -2.58
N GLY A 148 2.25 8.41 -1.96
CA GLY A 148 1.05 8.13 -1.20
C GLY A 148 0.61 6.67 -1.25
N PHE A 149 -0.67 6.46 -1.00
CA PHE A 149 -1.34 5.17 -0.99
C PHE A 149 -2.20 4.96 -2.24
N PHE A 150 -1.99 3.83 -2.91
CA PHE A 150 -2.69 3.45 -4.13
C PHE A 150 -3.26 2.04 -4.01
N LEU A 151 -4.59 1.92 -3.99
CA LEU A 151 -5.34 0.67 -3.94
C LEU A 151 -6.16 0.49 -5.24
N ASP A 152 -5.73 -0.43 -6.10
CA ASP A 152 -6.29 -0.58 -7.45
C ASP A 152 -6.67 -2.02 -7.80
N GLY A 153 -7.97 -2.30 -7.92
CA GLY A 153 -8.46 -3.60 -8.36
C GLY A 153 -8.23 -4.72 -7.34
N MET A 154 -8.41 -4.43 -6.05
CA MET A 154 -8.31 -5.36 -4.93
C MET A 154 -9.67 -6.00 -4.65
N ASN A 155 -10.04 -7.00 -5.44
CA ASN A 155 -11.41 -7.52 -5.43
C ASN A 155 -11.75 -8.44 -4.25
N GLY A 156 -10.76 -8.90 -3.47
CA GLY A 156 -10.99 -9.69 -2.26
C GLY A 156 -11.38 -8.83 -1.06
N ILE A 157 -11.03 -7.53 -1.07
CA ILE A 157 -11.30 -6.61 0.02
C ILE A 157 -12.75 -6.13 -0.05
N THR A 158 -13.47 -6.26 1.06
CA THR A 158 -14.83 -5.72 1.24
C THR A 158 -14.86 -4.54 2.20
N HIS A 159 -14.03 -4.57 3.23
CA HIS A 159 -13.86 -3.49 4.21
C HIS A 159 -12.37 -3.20 4.27
N LEU A 160 -12.00 -1.97 4.01
CA LEU A 160 -10.60 -1.57 4.05
C LEU A 160 -10.27 -1.04 5.44
N GLU A 161 -9.37 -1.73 6.13
CA GLU A 161 -8.81 -1.39 7.44
C GLU A 161 -7.31 -1.69 7.43
N GLY A 162 -6.53 -1.09 8.32
CA GLY A 162 -5.11 -1.41 8.50
C GLY A 162 -4.13 -0.25 8.28
N LEU A 163 -4.59 1.00 8.24
CA LEU A 163 -3.74 2.20 8.18
C LEU A 163 -4.02 3.18 9.33
N HIS A 164 -4.55 2.68 10.44
CA HIS A 164 -5.13 3.47 11.52
C HIS A 164 -4.12 4.39 12.25
N LYS A 165 -2.81 4.10 12.16
CA LYS A 165 -1.73 4.91 12.76
C LYS A 165 -1.17 5.98 11.83
N VAL A 166 -1.57 6.01 10.56
CA VAL A 166 -1.07 6.98 9.58
C VAL A 166 -1.56 8.37 9.98
N ARG A 167 -0.62 9.29 10.21
CA ARG A 167 -0.91 10.68 10.59
C ARG A 167 -0.85 11.64 9.40
N GLU A 168 -0.09 11.27 8.38
CA GLU A 168 0.12 12.06 7.19
C GLU A 168 0.17 11.15 5.97
N ALA A 169 -0.50 11.57 4.89
CA ALA A 169 -0.40 10.88 3.61
C ALA A 169 -0.32 11.87 2.44
N GLY A 170 0.39 11.48 1.39
CA GLY A 170 0.36 12.20 0.12
C GLY A 170 -0.98 11.98 -0.59
N PHE A 171 -0.94 11.30 -1.72
CA PHE A 171 -2.15 10.87 -2.42
C PHE A 171 -2.80 9.68 -1.72
N VAL A 172 -4.12 9.71 -1.56
CA VAL A 172 -4.93 8.55 -1.17
C VAL A 172 -5.83 8.20 -2.36
N VAL A 173 -5.43 7.20 -3.14
CA VAL A 173 -6.10 6.81 -4.39
C VAL A 173 -6.67 5.40 -4.25
N ILE A 174 -7.99 5.29 -4.25
CA ILE A 174 -8.72 4.03 -4.16
C ILE A 174 -9.58 3.89 -5.39
N ARG A 175 -9.31 2.89 -6.25
CA ARG A 175 -10.04 2.74 -7.50
C ARG A 175 -10.27 1.31 -7.96
N TYR A 176 -11.36 1.14 -8.71
CA TYR A 176 -11.71 -0.13 -9.35
C TYR A 176 -11.84 -1.33 -8.39
N ASN A 177 -12.14 -1.09 -7.10
CA ASN A 177 -12.33 -2.15 -6.12
C ASN A 177 -13.81 -2.57 -6.13
N LYS A 178 -14.15 -3.60 -6.91
CA LYS A 178 -15.55 -3.95 -7.23
C LYS A 178 -16.40 -4.39 -6.04
N ASN A 179 -15.75 -4.88 -4.98
CA ASN A 179 -16.38 -5.46 -3.80
C ASN A 179 -16.22 -4.59 -2.55
N LEU A 180 -15.50 -3.47 -2.64
CA LEU A 180 -15.25 -2.59 -1.50
C LEU A 180 -16.54 -1.86 -1.11
N GLU A 181 -16.96 -2.02 0.14
CA GLU A 181 -18.20 -1.49 0.71
C GLU A 181 -17.95 -0.30 1.64
N SER A 182 -16.83 -0.31 2.38
CA SER A 182 -16.42 0.80 3.24
C SER A 182 -14.92 1.09 3.16
N ILE A 183 -14.56 2.36 3.37
CA ILE A 183 -13.19 2.83 3.48
C ILE A 183 -13.02 3.37 4.90
N ASP A 184 -12.59 2.53 5.84
CA ASP A 184 -12.39 2.95 7.24
C ASP A 184 -10.95 2.65 7.66
N ILE A 185 -10.04 3.50 7.17
CA ILE A 185 -8.60 3.19 7.18
C ILE A 185 -7.73 4.12 8.00
N MET A 186 -8.12 5.38 8.16
CA MET A 186 -7.18 6.47 8.47
C MET A 186 -7.70 7.37 9.60
N GLU A 187 -8.19 6.79 10.68
CA GLU A 187 -8.75 7.54 11.83
C GLU A 187 -7.78 8.58 12.44
N SER A 188 -6.46 8.33 12.36
CA SER A 188 -5.42 9.22 12.90
C SER A 188 -4.91 10.26 11.90
N VAL A 189 -5.36 10.24 10.64
CA VAL A 189 -4.78 11.11 9.62
C VAL A 189 -5.17 12.56 9.86
N GLU A 190 -4.18 13.44 9.80
CA GLU A 190 -4.36 14.86 10.03
C GLU A 190 -4.35 15.65 8.72
N GLU A 191 -3.48 15.26 7.80
CA GLU A 191 -3.31 15.94 6.51
C GLU A 191 -3.16 14.93 5.38
N VAL A 192 -3.85 15.21 4.26
CA VAL A 192 -3.64 14.49 3.01
C VAL A 192 -3.36 15.45 1.87
N ARG A 193 -2.51 15.05 0.91
CA ARG A 193 -2.31 15.86 -0.29
C ARG A 193 -3.56 15.87 -1.15
N SER A 194 -4.10 14.70 -1.46
CA SER A 194 -5.27 14.55 -2.34
C SER A 194 -6.00 13.24 -2.04
N LEU A 195 -7.33 13.29 -2.06
CA LEU A 195 -8.20 12.13 -1.87
C LEU A 195 -8.93 11.81 -3.18
N ALA A 196 -8.71 10.63 -3.73
CA ALA A 196 -9.33 10.18 -4.98
C ALA A 196 -10.01 8.81 -4.80
N ILE A 197 -11.35 8.79 -4.87
CA ILE A 197 -12.17 7.57 -4.80
C ILE A 197 -12.87 7.39 -6.15
N VAL A 198 -12.39 6.47 -6.98
CA VAL A 198 -12.80 6.39 -8.40
C VAL A 198 -13.28 4.99 -8.78
N HIS A 199 -14.51 4.87 -9.26
CA HIS A 199 -15.10 3.62 -9.75
C HIS A 199 -15.05 2.48 -8.71
N ASN A 200 -15.54 2.75 -7.50
CA ASN A 200 -15.75 1.73 -6.46
C ASN A 200 -17.27 1.56 -6.26
N PRO A 201 -17.93 0.69 -7.05
CA PRO A 201 -19.38 0.71 -7.23
C PRO A 201 -20.19 0.34 -5.99
N LYS A 202 -19.56 -0.32 -5.01
CA LYS A 202 -20.21 -0.76 -3.77
C LYS A 202 -19.93 0.12 -2.56
N VAL A 203 -18.97 1.05 -2.65
CA VAL A 203 -18.60 1.92 -1.52
C VAL A 203 -19.82 2.72 -1.12
N ALA A 204 -20.26 2.50 0.11
CA ALA A 204 -21.43 3.13 0.70
C ALA A 204 -21.05 4.12 1.82
N SER A 205 -19.84 4.02 2.36
CA SER A 205 -19.32 4.94 3.37
C SER A 205 -17.81 5.19 3.23
N LEU A 206 -17.39 6.42 3.53
CA LEU A 206 -15.99 6.81 3.70
C LEU A 206 -15.47 6.61 5.13
N GLY A 207 -16.27 6.05 6.05
CA GLY A 207 -15.92 6.02 7.46
C GLY A 207 -15.84 7.42 8.08
N GLU A 208 -15.24 7.51 9.27
CA GLU A 208 -15.02 8.79 9.95
C GLU A 208 -13.55 9.22 9.80
N TRP A 209 -13.33 10.53 9.58
CA TRP A 209 -11.99 11.13 9.49
C TRP A 209 -11.84 12.21 10.54
N PRO A 210 -11.96 11.87 11.85
CA PRO A 210 -12.17 12.85 12.91
C PRO A 210 -10.98 13.80 13.11
N ASN A 211 -9.78 13.39 12.72
CA ASN A 211 -8.56 14.18 12.83
C ASN A 211 -8.18 14.90 11.53
N LEU A 212 -8.84 14.60 10.40
CA LEU A 212 -8.47 15.16 9.11
C LEU A 212 -8.83 16.64 9.08
N ARG A 213 -7.80 17.48 9.07
CA ARG A 213 -7.88 18.93 9.14
C ARG A 213 -7.56 19.61 7.82
N ARG A 214 -6.76 18.99 6.95
CA ARG A 214 -6.38 19.57 5.65
C ARG A 214 -6.33 18.55 4.51
N VAL A 215 -6.89 18.94 3.36
CA VAL A 215 -6.64 18.32 2.05
C VAL A 215 -6.02 19.37 1.14
N HIS A 216 -4.73 19.22 0.80
CA HIS A 216 -3.94 20.30 0.19
C HIS A 216 -4.32 20.61 -1.27
N GLN A 217 -4.55 19.60 -2.10
CA GLN A 217 -4.84 19.78 -3.53
C GLN A 217 -6.32 19.61 -3.86
N GLY A 218 -6.93 18.51 -3.45
CA GLY A 218 -8.32 18.28 -3.80
C GLY A 218 -8.92 16.95 -3.40
N ILE A 219 -10.22 16.88 -3.63
CA ILE A 219 -11.05 15.70 -3.43
C ILE A 219 -11.72 15.38 -4.77
N GLN A 220 -11.46 14.17 -5.28
CA GLN A 220 -12.14 13.62 -6.45
C GLN A 220 -12.90 12.36 -6.04
N ILE A 221 -14.22 12.36 -6.21
CA ILE A 221 -15.04 11.17 -6.01
C ILE A 221 -15.90 10.97 -7.24
N GLU A 222 -15.67 9.85 -7.91
CA GLU A 222 -16.35 9.47 -9.15
C GLU A 222 -16.82 8.02 -9.11
N GLY A 223 -18.06 7.76 -9.52
CA GLY A 223 -18.54 6.40 -9.75
C GLY A 223 -18.61 5.56 -8.47
N ALA A 224 -19.08 6.16 -7.38
CA ALA A 224 -19.41 5.53 -6.10
C ALA A 224 -20.91 5.71 -5.81
N PRO A 225 -21.81 5.03 -6.54
CA PRO A 225 -23.25 5.32 -6.57
C PRO A 225 -23.97 5.00 -5.25
N ASN A 226 -23.36 4.25 -4.33
CA ASN A 226 -23.91 3.97 -3.01
C ASN A 226 -23.43 4.98 -1.95
N LEU A 227 -22.34 5.70 -2.21
CA LEU A 227 -21.81 6.70 -1.29
C LEU A 227 -22.67 7.95 -1.35
N ARG A 228 -23.15 8.40 -0.19
CA ARG A 228 -24.01 9.58 -0.11
C ARG A 228 -23.20 10.86 -0.29
N ARG A 229 -23.70 11.77 -1.13
CA ARG A 229 -23.06 13.08 -1.39
C ARG A 229 -22.89 13.89 -0.11
N CYS A 230 -23.92 13.93 0.74
CA CYS A 230 -23.91 14.68 2.00
C CYS A 230 -22.83 14.18 2.98
N GLU A 231 -22.42 12.91 2.91
CA GLU A 231 -21.33 12.36 3.73
C GLU A 231 -19.99 12.97 3.32
N VAL A 232 -19.77 13.14 2.02
CA VAL A 232 -18.58 13.79 1.46
C VAL A 232 -18.59 15.29 1.72
N GLU A 233 -19.75 15.93 1.62
CA GLU A 233 -19.90 17.35 1.96
C GLU A 233 -19.63 17.61 3.44
N ALA A 234 -20.09 16.74 4.34
CA ALA A 234 -19.76 16.82 5.76
C ALA A 234 -18.25 16.68 6.03
N LEU A 235 -17.57 15.77 5.32
CA LEU A 235 -16.12 15.64 5.36
C LEU A 235 -15.41 16.93 4.88
N ILE A 236 -15.93 17.61 3.87
CA ILE A 236 -15.36 18.88 3.38
C ILE A 236 -15.60 20.00 4.39
N ASP A 237 -16.79 20.07 4.97
CA ASP A 237 -17.20 21.13 5.90
C ASP A 237 -16.44 21.08 7.23
N GLN A 238 -15.90 19.92 7.63
CA GLN A 238 -15.04 19.82 8.83
C GLN A 238 -13.60 20.31 8.61
N LEU A 239 -13.14 20.46 7.36
CA LEU A 239 -11.76 20.86 7.08
C LEU A 239 -11.51 22.32 7.49
N GLU A 240 -10.27 22.63 7.90
CA GLU A 240 -9.86 23.99 8.23
C GLU A 240 -10.05 24.95 7.04
N GLU A 241 -9.76 24.46 5.85
CA GLU A 241 -9.94 25.17 4.58
C GLU A 241 -10.54 24.24 3.53
N ARG A 242 -11.44 24.79 2.70
CA ARG A 242 -11.99 24.06 1.57
C ARG A 242 -10.86 23.72 0.58
N PRO A 243 -10.77 22.47 0.09
CA PRO A 243 -9.72 22.08 -0.85
C PRO A 243 -9.82 22.88 -2.16
N PRO A 244 -8.69 23.21 -2.81
CA PRO A 244 -8.69 23.98 -4.06
C PRO A 244 -9.55 23.36 -5.17
N THR A 245 -9.54 22.03 -5.27
CA THR A 245 -10.31 21.27 -6.27
C THR A 245 -11.26 20.29 -5.58
N VAL A 246 -12.54 20.33 -5.95
CA VAL A 246 -13.55 19.37 -5.48
C VAL A 246 -14.38 18.91 -6.68
N GLU A 247 -14.28 17.63 -7.01
CA GLU A 247 -14.95 17.00 -8.15
C GLU A 247 -15.78 15.80 -7.68
N LEU A 248 -17.11 15.94 -7.63
CA LEU A 248 -18.03 14.93 -7.11
C LEU A 248 -19.04 14.50 -8.18
N SER A 249 -18.94 13.28 -8.69
CA SER A 249 -19.84 12.76 -9.73
C SER A 249 -20.21 11.28 -9.54
N GLY A 250 -21.45 10.92 -9.86
CA GLY A 250 -21.91 9.53 -9.68
C GLY A 250 -21.96 9.06 -8.22
N LEU A 251 -22.35 9.95 -7.30
CA LEU A 251 -22.69 9.67 -5.90
C LEU A 251 -24.21 9.55 -5.73
N SER A 252 -24.65 8.99 -4.60
CA SER A 252 -26.06 8.95 -4.18
C SER A 252 -26.50 10.31 -3.64
N ASP A 253 -27.67 10.79 -4.10
CA ASP A 253 -28.35 11.98 -3.53
C ASP A 253 -29.37 11.59 -2.44
N ALA A 254 -29.30 10.36 -1.90
CA ALA A 254 -30.08 9.96 -0.73
C ALA A 254 -29.68 10.78 0.51
N PRO A 255 -30.63 11.07 1.42
CA PRO A 255 -30.34 11.86 2.62
C PRO A 255 -29.36 11.15 3.57
N CYS A 256 -28.57 11.96 4.27
CA CYS A 256 -27.79 11.54 5.44
C CYS A 256 -28.66 11.83 6.66
N ASP A 257 -29.31 10.79 7.19
CA ASP A 257 -30.13 10.89 8.41
C ASP A 257 -29.31 11.28 9.65
#